data_AF-A0A7C4WBK1-F1
#
_entry.id   AF-A0A7C4WBK1-F1
#
_cell.length_a   1.000
_cell.length_b   1.000
_cell.length_c   1.000
_cell.angle_alpha   90.00
_cell.angle_beta   90.00
_cell.angle_gamma   90.00
#
_symmetry.space_group_name_H-M   'P 1'
#
loop_
_entity.id
_entity.type
_entity.pdbx_description
1 polymer ?
#
loop_
_entity_poly.entity_id
_entity_poly.type
_entity_poly.pdbx_seq_one_letter_code
_entity_poly.pdbx_strand_id
1 'polypeptide(L)'
;METERERKGCRGSGAEGWSSGAKSSKIKSEQKRNRESKEGLIPLNSWAQLLTGRQDDPRYRGGSGAQAVVWRCDTVRLLPTPEQEELLQRVGDAAAKLINMENYRRRQLFFEGKGIDYSWKSAWKRRETEYVEIYRVLGSANFHEACRAVSEMWKSFVELLKAKKRGRLEPWQQVHPPGYRKREGQRTPTILVRFDNYKVDLQKKVLRLGYWNVELRFSGKPKWLAMPGAKQGRLTITYDPVKCRWY
;
A
#
# COMPACT_ATOMS: atom_id res chain seq x y z
N MET A 1 -2.36 56.89 56.61
CA MET A 1 -2.55 55.78 57.56
C MET A 1 -2.30 54.52 56.75
N GLU A 2 -1.07 54.00 56.72
CA GLU A 2 -0.53 53.04 57.72
C GLU A 2 -1.35 51.71 57.69
N THR A 3 -0.80 50.51 57.64
CA THR A 3 0.57 50.00 57.64
C THR A 3 0.50 48.49 57.30
N GLU A 4 1.64 48.01 56.84
CA GLU A 4 2.10 46.63 56.67
C GLU A 4 2.01 45.76 57.95
N ARG A 5 1.72 44.45 57.81
CA ARG A 5 2.46 43.26 58.33
C ARG A 5 1.52 42.04 58.52
N GLU A 6 1.70 40.92 57.81
CA GLU A 6 2.72 39.85 57.94
C GLU A 6 2.27 38.69 58.88
N ARG A 7 2.04 37.47 58.34
CA ARG A 7 2.80 36.21 58.63
C ARG A 7 2.02 34.88 58.47
N LYS A 8 2.66 33.98 57.69
CA LYS A 8 2.87 32.51 57.84
C LYS A 8 1.62 31.59 57.89
N GLY A 9 1.50 30.46 57.20
CA GLY A 9 2.39 29.59 56.41
C GLY A 9 2.16 28.11 56.81
N CYS A 10 1.92 27.19 55.86
CA CYS A 10 2.43 25.80 55.87
C CYS A 10 1.99 24.97 54.64
N ARG A 11 2.75 23.88 54.41
CA ARG A 11 2.93 23.07 53.18
C ARG A 11 1.98 21.86 53.08
N GLY A 12 1.86 21.33 51.86
CA GLY A 12 1.57 19.91 51.55
C GLY A 12 1.46 19.71 50.02
N SER A 13 2.52 19.45 49.25
CA SER A 13 3.07 18.14 48.85
C SER A 13 2.04 17.06 48.47
N GLY A 14 1.96 16.76 47.16
CA GLY A 14 1.18 15.65 46.60
C GLY A 14 1.41 15.54 45.09
N ALA A 15 2.58 15.04 44.69
CA ALA A 15 2.90 14.74 43.31
C ALA A 15 2.31 13.37 42.92
N GLU A 16 1.15 13.35 42.27
CA GLU A 16 0.67 12.19 41.53
C GLU A 16 1.33 12.16 40.15
N GLY A 17 2.57 11.68 40.10
CA GLY A 17 3.13 11.16 38.87
C GLY A 17 2.71 9.71 38.71
N TRP A 18 1.86 9.38 37.74
CA TRP A 18 1.78 8.03 37.14
C TRP A 18 1.13 8.08 35.74
N SER A 19 1.65 7.22 34.85
CA SER A 19 1.08 6.80 33.55
C SER A 19 1.35 7.58 32.25
N SER A 20 2.38 8.43 32.15
CA SER A 20 2.87 8.92 30.83
C SER A 20 3.98 8.04 30.24
N GLY A 21 4.82 7.42 31.08
CA GLY A 21 5.95 6.57 30.65
C GLY A 21 5.53 5.25 29.98
N ALA A 22 4.48 4.59 30.47
CA ALA A 22 4.02 3.30 29.95
C ALA A 22 3.33 3.41 28.58
N LYS A 23 2.63 4.52 28.31
CA LYS A 23 2.03 4.78 26.98
C LYS A 23 3.11 5.12 25.94
N SER A 24 4.10 5.93 26.34
CA SER A 24 5.22 6.30 25.46
C SER A 24 6.13 5.10 25.12
N SER A 25 6.40 4.23 26.10
CA SER A 25 7.18 3.00 25.87
C SER A 25 6.43 2.00 24.99
N LYS A 26 5.11 1.86 25.17
CA LYS A 26 4.27 0.98 24.34
C LYS A 26 4.20 1.46 22.89
N ILE A 27 4.01 2.76 22.66
CA ILE A 27 4.03 3.38 21.32
C ILE A 27 5.41 3.22 20.66
N LYS A 28 6.50 3.47 21.39
CA LYS A 28 7.87 3.26 20.89
C LYS A 28 8.14 1.79 20.56
N SER A 29 7.63 0.86 21.37
CA SER A 29 7.77 -0.58 21.11
C SER A 29 6.96 -1.05 19.90
N GLU A 30 5.77 -0.48 19.67
CA GLU A 30 4.96 -0.74 18.46
C GLU A 30 5.58 -0.12 17.22
N GLN A 31 6.11 1.09 17.31
CA GLN A 31 6.83 1.74 16.22
C GLN A 31 8.11 0.98 15.87
N LYS A 32 8.86 0.50 16.88
CA LYS A 32 10.07 -0.32 16.68
C LYS A 32 9.73 -1.67 16.05
N ARG A 33 8.71 -2.39 16.54
CA ARG A 33 8.21 -3.63 15.91
C ARG A 33 7.69 -3.42 14.48
N ASN A 34 7.02 -2.30 14.21
CA ASN A 34 6.58 -1.93 12.86
C ASN A 34 7.73 -1.54 11.92
N ARG A 35 8.87 -1.09 12.47
CA ARG A 35 10.08 -0.75 11.70
C ARG A 35 10.91 -1.99 11.40
N GLU A 36 11.15 -2.83 12.40
CA GLU A 36 11.84 -4.13 12.26
C GLU A 36 11.09 -5.08 11.32
N SER A 37 9.75 -5.14 11.40
CA SER A 37 8.96 -5.95 10.47
C SER A 37 9.03 -5.46 9.01
N LYS A 38 9.29 -4.16 8.77
CA LYS A 38 9.49 -3.61 7.42
C LYS A 38 10.90 -3.88 6.87
N GLU A 39 11.90 -4.02 7.72
CA GLU A 39 13.30 -4.23 7.32
C GLU A 39 13.60 -5.66 6.83
N GLY A 40 12.71 -6.63 7.12
CA GLY A 40 12.78 -8.00 6.61
C GLY A 40 11.75 -8.37 5.52
N LEU A 41 10.88 -7.42 5.14
CA LEU A 41 9.82 -7.66 4.16
C LEU A 41 10.35 -7.51 2.73
N ILE A 42 10.36 -8.62 1.98
CA ILE A 42 10.70 -8.64 0.55
C ILE A 42 9.47 -8.20 -0.25
N PRO A 43 9.44 -6.99 -0.87
CA PRO A 43 8.36 -6.53 -1.74
C PRO A 43 8.09 -7.49 -2.91
N LEU A 44 6.82 -7.52 -3.35
CA LEU A 44 6.32 -8.36 -4.45
C LEU A 44 7.04 -8.14 -5.80
N ASN A 45 7.73 -7.01 -5.97
CA ASN A 45 8.53 -6.75 -7.17
C ASN A 45 9.95 -7.35 -7.05
N SER A 46 10.07 -8.58 -6.56
CA SER A 46 11.33 -9.30 -6.30
C SER A 46 12.28 -9.33 -7.50
N TRP A 47 11.76 -9.15 -8.72
CA TRP A 47 12.53 -8.86 -9.93
C TRP A 47 13.53 -7.71 -9.79
N ALA A 48 13.15 -6.60 -9.15
CA ALA A 48 14.05 -5.47 -8.92
C ALA A 48 15.12 -5.78 -7.85
N GLN A 49 14.84 -6.67 -6.90
CA GLN A 49 15.80 -7.06 -5.86
C GLN A 49 16.83 -8.07 -6.38
N LEU A 50 16.40 -9.02 -7.20
CA LEU A 50 17.27 -9.94 -7.93
C LEU A 50 18.23 -9.19 -8.86
N LEU A 51 17.76 -8.14 -9.55
CA LEU A 51 18.57 -7.35 -10.50
C LEU A 51 19.49 -6.31 -9.82
N THR A 52 19.17 -5.86 -8.62
CA THR A 52 19.97 -4.84 -7.91
C THR A 52 21.21 -5.42 -7.21
N GLY A 53 21.35 -6.74 -7.14
CA GLY A 53 22.61 -7.38 -6.75
C GLY A 53 22.99 -7.10 -5.29
N ARG A 54 22.04 -7.22 -4.35
CA ARG A 54 22.40 -7.48 -2.93
C ARG A 54 22.82 -8.95 -2.78
N GLN A 55 23.83 -9.35 -3.55
CA GLN A 55 24.39 -10.71 -3.54
C GLN A 55 25.23 -10.94 -2.27
N ASP A 56 25.61 -9.86 -1.59
CA ASP A 56 26.44 -9.88 -0.38
C ASP A 56 25.63 -9.75 0.93
N ASP A 57 24.30 -9.87 0.90
CA ASP A 57 23.52 -9.90 2.14
C ASP A 57 23.70 -11.30 2.79
N PRO A 58 24.35 -11.41 3.96
CA PRO A 58 24.63 -12.69 4.61
C PRO A 58 23.35 -13.47 4.97
N ARG A 59 22.17 -12.84 4.89
CA ARG A 59 20.86 -13.50 5.05
C ARG A 59 20.46 -14.41 3.88
N TYR A 60 21.19 -14.38 2.75
CA TYR A 60 20.89 -15.22 1.57
C TYR A 60 21.82 -16.44 1.41
N ARG A 61 22.84 -16.58 2.27
CA ARG A 61 23.52 -17.87 2.42
C ARG A 61 22.57 -18.78 3.19
N GLY A 62 22.02 -19.79 2.50
CA GLY A 62 20.98 -20.70 2.98
C GLY A 62 21.37 -21.53 4.22
N GLY A 63 21.53 -20.89 5.37
CA GLY A 63 21.45 -21.50 6.69
C GLY A 63 20.00 -21.60 7.12
N SER A 64 19.66 -22.65 7.85
CA SER A 64 18.29 -23.00 8.28
C SER A 64 17.56 -21.95 9.14
N GLY A 65 18.17 -20.79 9.44
CA GLY A 65 17.63 -19.73 10.29
C GLY A 65 17.26 -18.42 9.60
N ALA A 66 17.52 -18.22 8.30
CA ALA A 66 17.20 -16.96 7.61
C ALA A 66 15.78 -16.99 7.00
N GLN A 67 14.74 -16.90 7.84
CA GLN A 67 13.37 -16.79 7.34
C GLN A 67 13.11 -15.37 6.82
N ALA A 68 13.25 -15.19 5.51
CA ALA A 68 12.83 -13.96 4.85
C ALA A 68 11.30 -13.83 4.91
N VAL A 69 10.79 -12.67 5.34
CA VAL A 69 9.36 -12.38 5.29
C VAL A 69 9.02 -12.00 3.85
N VAL A 70 8.37 -12.91 3.13
CA VAL A 70 8.03 -12.72 1.72
C VAL A 70 6.53 -12.44 1.58
N TRP A 71 6.18 -11.48 0.71
CA TRP A 71 4.78 -11.32 0.31
C TRP A 71 4.32 -12.50 -0.55
N ARG A 72 3.23 -13.13 -0.15
CA ARG A 72 2.51 -14.13 -0.96
C ARG A 72 1.18 -13.54 -1.42
N CYS A 73 0.69 -14.03 -2.55
CA CYS A 73 -0.58 -13.62 -3.13
C CYS A 73 -1.54 -14.81 -3.13
N ASP A 74 -2.76 -14.58 -2.65
CA ASP A 74 -3.90 -15.46 -2.86
C ASP A 74 -4.86 -14.76 -3.82
N THR A 75 -5.45 -15.52 -4.74
CA THR A 75 -6.47 -15.03 -5.67
C THR A 75 -7.73 -15.84 -5.49
N VAL A 76 -8.85 -15.15 -5.33
CA VAL A 76 -10.19 -15.74 -5.19
C VAL A 76 -11.11 -15.07 -6.19
N ARG A 77 -12.23 -15.68 -6.52
CA ARG A 77 -13.24 -15.06 -7.38
C ARG A 77 -14.31 -14.41 -6.51
N LEU A 78 -14.59 -13.13 -6.73
CA LEU A 78 -15.69 -12.42 -6.05
C LEU A 78 -17.04 -12.74 -6.71
N LEU A 79 -18.09 -12.70 -5.89
CA LEU A 79 -19.48 -12.99 -6.26
C LEU A 79 -20.36 -11.80 -5.82
N PRO A 80 -20.25 -10.64 -6.49
CA PRO A 80 -21.02 -9.45 -6.14
C PRO A 80 -22.50 -9.58 -6.53
N THR A 81 -23.37 -8.91 -5.78
CA THR A 81 -24.75 -8.60 -6.22
C THR A 81 -24.74 -7.48 -7.27
N PRO A 82 -25.86 -7.22 -7.99
CA PRO A 82 -25.91 -6.12 -8.96
C PRO A 82 -25.54 -4.74 -8.40
N GLU A 83 -25.98 -4.41 -7.18
CA GLU A 83 -25.63 -3.16 -6.50
C GLU A 83 -24.13 -3.10 -6.15
N GLN A 84 -23.56 -4.24 -5.76
CA GLN A 84 -22.14 -4.36 -5.46
C GLN A 84 -21.30 -4.25 -6.73
N GLU A 85 -21.78 -4.78 -7.85
CA GLU A 85 -21.15 -4.65 -9.16
C GLU A 85 -21.03 -3.18 -9.57
N GLU A 86 -22.11 -2.40 -9.43
CA GLU A 86 -22.10 -0.97 -9.73
C GLU A 86 -21.10 -0.20 -8.83
N LEU A 87 -21.07 -0.53 -7.53
CA LEU A 87 -20.11 0.04 -6.60
C LEU A 87 -18.66 -0.30 -7.00
N LEU A 88 -18.37 -1.58 -7.27
CA LEU A 88 -17.03 -2.04 -7.67
C LEU A 88 -16.60 -1.39 -8.97
N GLN A 89 -17.51 -1.26 -9.93
CA GLN A 89 -17.26 -0.60 -11.20
C GLN A 89 -16.91 0.87 -10.98
N ARG A 90 -17.71 1.62 -10.20
CA ARG A 90 -17.48 3.04 -9.90
C ARG A 90 -16.13 3.27 -9.19
N VAL A 91 -15.86 2.47 -8.16
CA VAL A 91 -14.63 2.58 -7.35
C VAL A 91 -13.41 2.17 -8.18
N GLY A 92 -13.52 1.05 -8.91
CA GLY A 92 -12.45 0.53 -9.74
C GLY A 92 -12.13 1.44 -10.92
N ASP A 93 -13.14 2.09 -11.50
CA ASP A 93 -12.97 3.10 -12.53
C ASP A 93 -12.20 4.33 -11.99
N ALA A 94 -12.60 4.85 -10.82
CA ALA A 94 -11.94 5.99 -10.19
C ALA A 94 -10.46 5.71 -9.87
N ALA A 95 -10.15 4.55 -9.31
CA ALA A 95 -8.77 4.14 -9.04
C ALA A 95 -7.95 3.92 -10.33
N ALA A 96 -8.54 3.29 -11.36
CA ALA A 96 -7.89 3.18 -12.66
C ALA A 96 -7.65 4.55 -13.32
N LYS A 97 -8.54 5.54 -13.08
CA LYS A 97 -8.38 6.93 -13.52
C LYS A 97 -7.12 7.54 -12.94
N LEU A 98 -6.96 7.44 -11.61
CA LEU A 98 -5.81 7.98 -10.89
C LEU A 98 -4.51 7.37 -11.41
N ILE A 99 -4.48 6.04 -11.57
CA ILE A 99 -3.30 5.34 -12.12
C ILE A 99 -2.96 5.87 -13.51
N ASN A 100 -3.96 6.06 -14.38
CA ASN A 100 -3.74 6.56 -15.73
C ASN A 100 -3.28 8.01 -15.76
N MET A 101 -3.89 8.89 -14.96
CA MET A 101 -3.50 10.29 -14.84
C MET A 101 -2.06 10.43 -14.33
N GLU A 102 -1.69 9.68 -13.30
CA GLU A 102 -0.32 9.70 -12.77
C GLU A 102 0.68 9.08 -13.75
N ASN A 103 0.33 7.99 -14.43
CA ASN A 103 1.20 7.41 -15.46
C ASN A 103 1.37 8.36 -16.63
N TYR A 104 0.33 9.09 -17.04
CA TYR A 104 0.45 10.13 -18.05
C TYR A 104 1.40 11.23 -17.61
N ARG A 105 1.17 11.84 -16.44
CA ARG A 105 1.99 12.92 -15.89
C ARG A 105 3.47 12.53 -15.80
N ARG A 106 3.77 11.34 -15.29
CA ARG A 106 5.15 10.85 -15.11
C ARG A 106 5.81 10.45 -16.41
N ARG A 107 5.05 9.95 -17.39
CA ARG A 107 5.55 9.73 -18.76
C ARG A 107 5.92 11.04 -19.44
N GLN A 108 5.10 12.08 -19.30
CA GLN A 108 5.44 13.41 -19.82
C GLN A 108 6.79 13.89 -19.25
N LEU A 109 6.94 13.85 -17.92
CA LEU A 109 8.22 14.21 -17.27
C LEU A 109 9.40 13.37 -17.80
N PHE A 110 9.21 12.07 -17.97
CA PHE A 110 10.25 11.17 -18.46
C PHE A 110 10.66 11.46 -19.92
N PHE A 111 9.69 11.58 -20.83
CA PHE A 111 9.96 11.81 -22.25
C PHE A 111 10.43 13.23 -22.55
N GLU A 112 10.04 14.22 -21.74
CA GLU A 112 10.55 15.60 -21.81
C GLU A 112 11.94 15.77 -21.15
N GLY A 113 12.53 14.70 -20.60
CA GLY A 113 13.85 14.78 -19.96
C GLY A 113 13.86 15.48 -18.59
N LYS A 114 12.69 15.76 -18.00
CA LYS A 114 12.54 16.43 -16.69
C LYS A 114 12.77 15.49 -15.48
N GLY A 115 13.24 14.27 -15.73
CA GLY A 115 13.48 13.24 -14.72
C GLY A 115 12.28 12.33 -14.48
N ILE A 116 12.42 11.43 -13.50
CA ILE A 116 11.40 10.42 -13.18
C ILE A 116 10.86 10.66 -11.77
N ASP A 117 9.59 11.03 -11.68
CA ASP A 117 8.87 11.07 -10.41
C ASP A 117 8.33 9.68 -10.05
N TYR A 118 8.88 9.11 -8.99
CA TYR A 118 8.45 7.84 -8.41
C TYR A 118 8.00 7.99 -6.95
N SER A 119 7.71 9.20 -6.49
CA SER A 119 7.21 9.46 -5.14
C SER A 119 5.70 9.21 -5.07
N TRP A 120 5.21 8.65 -3.97
CA TRP A 120 3.76 8.62 -3.70
C TRP A 120 3.27 9.99 -3.21
N LYS A 121 4.16 10.80 -2.61
CA LYS A 121 3.81 12.11 -2.03
C LYS A 121 3.39 13.12 -3.10
N SER A 122 3.94 13.01 -4.31
CA SER A 122 3.58 13.89 -5.43
C SER A 122 2.12 13.70 -5.83
N ALA A 123 1.66 12.46 -5.97
CA ALA A 123 0.25 12.14 -6.19
C ALA A 123 -0.62 12.56 -4.98
N TRP A 124 -0.17 12.29 -3.76
CA TRP A 124 -0.89 12.64 -2.53
C TRP A 124 -1.17 14.13 -2.37
N LYS A 125 -0.20 14.99 -2.71
CA LYS A 125 -0.35 16.45 -2.62
C LYS A 125 -1.46 17.00 -3.51
N ARG A 126 -1.82 16.28 -4.58
CA ARG A 126 -2.82 16.67 -5.58
C ARG A 126 -4.24 16.21 -5.26
N ARG A 127 -4.42 15.47 -4.15
CA ARG A 127 -5.71 14.87 -3.77
C ARG A 127 -6.84 15.90 -3.61
N GLU A 128 -6.52 17.10 -3.16
CA GLU A 128 -7.46 18.19 -2.87
C GLU A 128 -7.58 19.20 -4.03
N THR A 129 -6.86 19.01 -5.13
CA THR A 129 -6.87 19.91 -6.29
C THR A 129 -7.22 19.16 -7.57
N GLU A 130 -6.32 18.31 -8.06
CA GLU A 130 -6.49 17.60 -9.33
C GLU A 130 -7.33 16.32 -9.20
N TYR A 131 -7.37 15.73 -8.01
CA TYR A 131 -7.97 14.41 -7.78
C TYR A 131 -9.16 14.41 -6.81
N VAL A 132 -9.83 15.55 -6.63
CA VAL A 132 -10.90 15.73 -5.61
C VAL A 132 -11.97 14.63 -5.70
N GLU A 133 -12.53 14.40 -6.90
CA GLU A 133 -13.58 13.39 -7.08
C GLU A 133 -13.08 11.96 -6.84
N ILE A 134 -11.85 11.66 -7.27
CA ILE A 134 -11.26 10.33 -7.04
C ILE A 134 -10.97 10.14 -5.54
N TYR A 135 -10.46 11.18 -4.88
CA TYR A 135 -10.17 11.17 -3.46
C TYR A 135 -11.44 10.96 -2.62
N ARG A 136 -12.56 11.58 -3.01
CA ARG A 136 -13.88 11.36 -2.40
C ARG A 136 -14.36 9.91 -2.55
N VAL A 137 -14.17 9.29 -3.72
CA VAL A 137 -14.62 7.91 -3.98
C VAL A 137 -13.77 6.87 -3.26
N LEU A 138 -12.46 7.09 -3.15
CA LEU A 138 -11.53 6.11 -2.57
C LEU A 138 -11.34 6.29 -1.05
N GLY A 139 -11.51 7.51 -0.55
CA GLY A 139 -11.14 7.87 0.81
C GLY A 139 -9.63 7.91 1.03
N SER A 140 -9.23 8.50 2.15
CA SER A 140 -7.83 8.76 2.50
C SER A 140 -6.93 7.51 2.45
N ALA A 141 -7.36 6.41 3.07
CA ALA A 141 -6.55 5.21 3.19
C ALA A 141 -6.31 4.51 1.83
N ASN A 142 -7.36 4.32 1.03
CA ASN A 142 -7.25 3.59 -0.24
C ASN A 142 -6.67 4.48 -1.35
N PHE A 143 -6.94 5.79 -1.32
CA PHE A 143 -6.24 6.74 -2.20
C PHE A 143 -4.73 6.72 -1.94
N HIS A 144 -4.30 6.74 -0.68
CA HIS A 144 -2.88 6.61 -0.34
C HIS A 144 -2.30 5.31 -0.90
N GLU A 145 -3.02 4.19 -0.76
CA GLU A 145 -2.57 2.90 -1.27
C GLU A 145 -2.46 2.88 -2.80
N ALA A 146 -3.37 3.54 -3.51
CA ALA A 146 -3.27 3.74 -4.95
C ALA A 146 -2.04 4.58 -5.34
N CYS A 147 -1.76 5.68 -4.64
CA CYS A 147 -0.52 6.47 -4.83
C CYS A 147 0.73 5.62 -4.60
N ARG A 148 0.71 4.74 -3.59
CA ARG A 148 1.84 3.83 -3.30
C ARG A 148 2.03 2.80 -4.40
N ALA A 149 0.97 2.20 -4.91
CA ALA A 149 1.06 1.25 -6.01
C ALA A 149 1.68 1.89 -7.27
N VAL A 150 1.24 3.10 -7.63
CA VAL A 150 1.84 3.85 -8.76
C VAL A 150 3.31 4.17 -8.48
N SER A 151 3.64 4.64 -7.27
CA SER A 151 5.02 4.88 -6.84
C SER A 151 5.90 3.63 -6.97
N GLU A 152 5.40 2.46 -6.57
CA GLU A 152 6.10 1.18 -6.68
C GLU A 152 6.35 0.76 -8.14
N MET A 153 5.37 0.95 -9.04
CA MET A 153 5.55 0.71 -10.47
C MET A 153 6.67 1.56 -11.06
N TRP A 154 6.69 2.86 -10.75
CA TRP A 154 7.71 3.78 -11.25
C TRP A 154 9.09 3.56 -10.60
N LYS A 155 9.14 3.20 -9.32
CA LYS A 155 10.39 2.77 -8.67
C LYS A 155 10.98 1.54 -9.36
N SER A 156 10.13 0.56 -9.66
CA SER A 156 10.55 -0.64 -10.37
C SER A 156 11.13 -0.32 -11.74
N PHE A 157 10.50 0.60 -12.48
CA PHE A 157 11.00 1.07 -13.77
C PHE A 157 12.38 1.74 -13.65
N VAL A 158 12.58 2.61 -12.64
CA VAL A 158 13.89 3.24 -12.40
C VAL A 158 14.97 2.20 -12.11
N GLU A 159 14.68 1.18 -11.30
CA GLU A 159 15.64 0.11 -11.03
C GLU A 159 15.95 -0.72 -12.29
N LEU A 160 14.96 -0.98 -13.15
CA LEU A 160 15.20 -1.63 -14.44
C LEU A 160 16.10 -0.79 -15.36
N LEU A 161 15.93 0.53 -15.39
CA LEU A 161 16.83 1.42 -16.15
C LEU A 161 18.27 1.36 -15.62
N LYS A 162 18.46 1.33 -14.29
CA LYS A 162 19.78 1.16 -13.67
C LYS A 162 20.39 -0.20 -14.01
N ALA A 163 19.61 -1.28 -13.97
CA ALA A 163 20.05 -2.62 -14.33
C ALA A 163 20.49 -2.68 -15.80
N LYS A 164 19.71 -2.07 -16.71
CA LYS A 164 20.06 -1.94 -18.14
C LYS A 164 21.39 -1.21 -18.32
N LYS A 165 21.57 -0.07 -17.66
CA LYS A 165 22.83 0.71 -17.71
C LYS A 165 24.04 -0.08 -17.21
N ARG A 166 23.83 -1.01 -16.28
CA ARG A 166 24.87 -1.88 -15.71
C ARG A 166 25.08 -3.18 -16.51
N GLY A 167 24.40 -3.38 -17.64
CA GLY A 167 24.51 -4.61 -18.43
C GLY A 167 23.95 -5.85 -17.73
N ARG A 168 23.06 -5.69 -16.73
CA ARG A 168 22.45 -6.81 -15.99
C ARG A 168 21.17 -7.36 -16.62
N LEU A 169 20.77 -6.79 -17.76
CA LEU A 169 19.61 -7.24 -18.50
C LEU A 169 20.08 -7.93 -19.76
N GLU A 170 19.39 -9.02 -20.09
CA GLU A 170 19.60 -9.75 -21.32
C GLU A 170 19.21 -8.87 -22.53
N PRO A 171 19.79 -9.10 -23.73
CA PRO A 171 19.52 -8.27 -24.92
C PRO A 171 18.03 -8.16 -25.29
N TRP A 172 17.24 -9.20 -25.02
CA TRP A 172 15.80 -9.23 -25.30
C TRP A 172 14.95 -8.55 -24.22
N GLN A 173 15.52 -8.18 -23.06
CA GLN A 173 14.80 -7.53 -21.97
C GLN A 173 14.70 -6.02 -22.20
N GLN A 174 13.68 -5.64 -22.99
CA GLN A 174 13.35 -4.24 -23.20
C GLN A 174 12.66 -3.64 -21.97
N VAL A 175 13.11 -2.44 -21.58
CA VAL A 175 12.58 -1.72 -20.42
C VAL A 175 11.61 -0.65 -20.90
N HIS A 176 10.34 -0.80 -20.55
CA HIS A 176 9.28 0.13 -20.91
C HIS A 176 8.73 0.86 -19.67
N PRO A 177 8.35 2.15 -19.79
CA PRO A 177 7.70 2.86 -18.71
C PRO A 177 6.33 2.25 -18.38
N PRO A 178 5.83 2.43 -17.15
CA PRO A 178 4.50 1.99 -16.75
C PRO A 178 3.41 2.35 -17.77
N GLY A 179 2.59 1.35 -18.11
CA GLY A 179 1.49 1.49 -19.05
C GLY A 179 0.20 2.00 -18.41
N TYR A 180 -0.81 2.25 -19.24
CA TYR A 180 -2.15 2.61 -18.78
C TYR A 180 -2.96 1.36 -18.42
N ARG A 181 -3.83 1.46 -17.43
CA ARG A 181 -4.88 0.49 -17.13
C ARG A 181 -6.00 0.63 -18.15
N LYS A 182 -5.85 -0.07 -19.28
CA LYS A 182 -6.87 -0.16 -20.33
C LYS A 182 -6.71 -1.46 -21.12
N ARG A 183 -7.81 -1.91 -21.74
CA ARG A 183 -7.87 -2.98 -22.73
C ARG A 183 -8.82 -2.52 -23.84
N GLU A 184 -8.46 -2.74 -25.10
CA GLU A 184 -9.32 -2.42 -26.26
C GLU A 184 -9.85 -0.96 -26.24
N GLY A 185 -8.98 -0.03 -25.85
CA GLY A 185 -9.32 1.40 -25.74
C GLY A 185 -10.10 1.78 -24.48
N GLN A 186 -10.69 0.84 -23.76
CA GLN A 186 -11.47 1.08 -22.56
C GLN A 186 -10.64 0.89 -21.28
N ARG A 187 -10.87 1.74 -20.29
CA ARG A 187 -10.21 1.64 -18.98
C ARG A 187 -10.68 0.39 -18.24
N THR A 188 -9.73 -0.36 -17.68
CA THR A 188 -10.03 -1.60 -16.94
C THR A 188 -10.09 -1.30 -15.45
N PRO A 189 -11.24 -1.53 -14.78
CA PRO A 189 -11.39 -1.27 -13.35
C PRO A 189 -10.38 -2.04 -12.49
N THR A 190 -9.84 -1.36 -11.48
CA THR A 190 -9.01 -2.00 -10.45
C THR A 190 -9.14 -1.23 -9.15
N ILE A 191 -9.25 -1.94 -8.03
CA ILE A 191 -9.39 -1.34 -6.70
C ILE A 191 -8.19 -1.77 -5.87
N LEU A 192 -7.58 -0.80 -5.19
CA LEU A 192 -6.45 -1.01 -4.30
C LEU A 192 -6.89 -0.63 -2.89
N VAL A 193 -6.95 -1.61 -2.01
CA VAL A 193 -7.46 -1.45 -0.64
C VAL A 193 -6.31 -1.60 0.34
N ARG A 194 -6.19 -0.64 1.26
CA ARG A 194 -5.14 -0.66 2.28
C ARG A 194 -5.36 -1.83 3.24
N PHE A 195 -4.27 -2.40 3.76
CA PHE A 195 -4.28 -3.60 4.60
C PHE A 195 -5.19 -3.54 5.83
N ASP A 196 -5.49 -2.35 6.35
CA ASP A 196 -6.36 -2.13 7.52
C ASP A 196 -7.79 -1.72 7.15
N ASN A 197 -8.09 -1.57 5.86
CA ASN A 197 -9.40 -1.17 5.37
C ASN A 197 -10.21 -2.36 4.82
N TYR A 198 -9.78 -3.60 5.05
CA TYR A 198 -10.58 -4.78 4.74
C TYR A 198 -10.41 -5.89 5.77
N LYS A 199 -11.38 -6.80 5.82
CA LYS A 199 -11.32 -8.03 6.61
C LYS A 199 -11.78 -9.19 5.76
N VAL A 200 -11.12 -10.33 5.89
CA VAL A 200 -11.50 -11.57 5.23
C VAL A 200 -11.99 -12.56 6.27
N ASP A 201 -13.24 -13.01 6.12
CA ASP A 201 -13.80 -14.12 6.87
C ASP A 201 -13.71 -15.38 5.98
N LEU A 202 -12.77 -16.26 6.31
CA LEU A 202 -12.53 -17.49 5.55
C LEU A 202 -13.62 -18.55 5.76
N GLN A 203 -14.30 -18.54 6.91
CA GLN A 203 -15.37 -19.49 7.22
C GLN A 203 -16.64 -19.14 6.45
N LYS A 204 -17.04 -17.86 6.51
CA LYS A 204 -18.21 -17.36 5.78
C LYS A 204 -17.93 -17.08 4.31
N LYS A 205 -16.66 -17.09 3.90
CA LYS A 205 -16.17 -16.68 2.57
C LYS A 205 -16.65 -15.28 2.19
N VAL A 206 -16.44 -14.34 3.10
CA VAL A 206 -16.83 -12.93 2.95
C VAL A 206 -15.61 -12.03 3.03
N LEU A 207 -15.50 -11.11 2.08
CA LEU A 207 -14.58 -9.99 2.08
C LEU A 207 -15.35 -8.73 2.48
N ARG A 208 -14.99 -8.12 3.61
CA ARG A 208 -15.58 -6.86 4.09
C ARG A 208 -14.67 -5.71 3.73
N LEU A 209 -15.17 -4.73 2.98
CA LEU A 209 -14.45 -3.50 2.68
C LEU A 209 -14.93 -2.38 3.61
N GLY A 210 -14.04 -1.89 4.47
CA GLY A 210 -14.38 -1.02 5.58
C GLY A 210 -14.85 0.37 5.15
N TYR A 211 -14.18 1.00 4.19
CA TYR A 211 -14.53 2.36 3.77
C TYR A 211 -15.88 2.45 3.04
N TRP A 212 -16.17 1.48 2.17
CA TRP A 212 -17.44 1.45 1.43
C TRP A 212 -18.55 0.67 2.14
N ASN A 213 -18.28 0.14 3.34
CA ASN A 213 -19.21 -0.65 4.15
C ASN A 213 -19.94 -1.76 3.36
N VAL A 214 -19.19 -2.53 2.58
CA VAL A 214 -19.74 -3.59 1.71
C VAL A 214 -19.16 -4.95 2.05
N GLU A 215 -20.00 -5.98 1.98
CA GLU A 215 -19.64 -7.38 2.19
C GLU A 215 -19.76 -8.17 0.89
N LEU A 216 -18.64 -8.62 0.35
CA LEU A 216 -18.55 -9.35 -0.90
C LEU A 216 -18.36 -10.83 -0.61
N ARG A 217 -19.22 -11.69 -1.17
CA ARG A 217 -18.97 -13.14 -1.14
C ARG A 217 -17.85 -13.49 -2.11
N PHE A 218 -17.08 -14.52 -1.80
CA PHE A 218 -16.07 -15.04 -2.72
C PHE A 218 -16.09 -16.57 -2.79
N SER A 219 -15.50 -17.09 -3.86
CA SER A 219 -15.27 -18.52 -4.09
C SER A 219 -13.78 -18.80 -4.23
N GLY A 220 -13.36 -19.95 -3.72
CA GLY A 220 -11.95 -20.34 -3.58
C GLY A 220 -11.55 -20.56 -2.13
N LYS A 221 -10.30 -20.97 -1.92
CA LYS A 221 -9.70 -21.19 -0.61
C LYS A 221 -8.30 -20.56 -0.59
N PRO A 222 -8.14 -19.36 0.02
CA PRO A 222 -6.83 -18.75 0.22
C PRO A 222 -5.88 -19.72 0.94
N LYS A 223 -4.68 -19.90 0.40
CA LYS A 223 -3.68 -20.80 0.97
C LYS A 223 -2.83 -20.09 2.01
N TRP A 224 -2.35 -18.89 1.68
CA TRP A 224 -1.35 -18.18 2.48
C TRP A 224 -1.99 -17.39 3.62
N LEU A 225 -3.14 -16.76 3.35
CA LEU A 225 -3.88 -16.00 4.36
C LEU A 225 -4.38 -16.87 5.52
N ALA A 226 -4.59 -18.17 5.27
CA ALA A 226 -5.01 -19.14 6.28
C ALA A 226 -3.86 -19.62 7.19
N MET A 227 -2.60 -19.29 6.88
CA MET A 227 -1.45 -19.75 7.65
C MET A 227 -1.34 -19.01 8.99
N PRO A 228 -1.01 -19.71 10.09
CA PRO A 228 -0.71 -19.06 11.37
C PRO A 228 0.42 -18.03 11.22
N GLY A 229 0.21 -16.82 11.75
CA GLY A 229 1.19 -15.74 11.67
C GLY A 229 1.22 -14.97 10.35
N ALA A 230 0.34 -15.30 9.39
CA ALA A 230 0.20 -14.53 8.16
C ALA A 230 -0.21 -13.07 8.45
N LYS A 231 0.51 -12.12 7.86
CA LYS A 231 0.19 -10.70 7.93
C LYS A 231 -0.57 -10.26 6.70
N GLN A 232 -1.66 -9.54 6.91
CA GLN A 232 -2.48 -9.00 5.84
C GLN A 232 -1.73 -7.89 5.08
N GLY A 233 -1.76 -7.97 3.75
CA GLY A 233 -1.11 -7.02 2.84
C GLY A 233 -2.11 -6.12 2.12
N ARG A 234 -1.65 -5.47 1.05
CA ARG A 234 -2.54 -4.77 0.10
C ARG A 234 -3.50 -5.77 -0.54
N LEU A 235 -4.79 -5.44 -0.54
CA LEU A 235 -5.77 -6.14 -1.36
C LEU A 235 -5.89 -5.45 -2.71
N THR A 236 -5.88 -6.25 -3.77
CA THR A 236 -6.11 -5.78 -5.14
C THR A 236 -7.32 -6.51 -5.68
N ILE A 237 -8.35 -5.76 -6.08
CA ILE A 237 -9.52 -6.29 -6.75
C ILE A 237 -9.43 -5.88 -8.22
N THR A 238 -9.60 -6.82 -9.13
CA THR A 238 -9.43 -6.63 -10.57
C THR A 238 -10.60 -7.20 -11.34
N TYR A 239 -11.04 -6.46 -12.36
CA TYR A 239 -12.05 -6.94 -13.29
C TYR A 239 -11.38 -7.65 -14.46
N ASP A 240 -11.81 -8.88 -14.75
CA ASP A 240 -11.46 -9.62 -15.95
C ASP A 240 -12.56 -9.39 -17.01
N PRO A 241 -12.30 -8.58 -18.05
CA PRO A 241 -13.29 -8.26 -19.06
C PRO A 241 -13.59 -9.43 -20.01
N VAL A 242 -12.73 -10.44 -20.09
CA VAL A 242 -12.98 -11.62 -20.93
C VAL A 242 -13.95 -12.57 -20.21
N LYS A 243 -13.77 -12.73 -18.91
CA LYS A 243 -14.61 -13.62 -18.09
C LYS A 243 -15.82 -12.90 -17.49
N CYS A 244 -15.89 -11.57 -17.62
CA CYS A 244 -16.84 -10.68 -16.97
C CYS A 244 -16.95 -10.94 -15.46
N ARG A 245 -15.81 -11.02 -14.77
CA ARG A 245 -15.72 -11.43 -13.35
C ARG A 245 -14.69 -10.64 -12.58
N TRP A 246 -14.94 -10.48 -11.28
CA TRP A 246 -14.02 -9.88 -10.33
C TRP A 246 -13.17 -10.93 -9.60
N TYR A 247 -11.91 -10.59 -9.37
CA TYR A 247 -10.92 -11.36 -8.63
C TYR A 247 -10.17 -10.48 -7.63
#